data_AF-A0A380FK33-F1
#
_entry.id   AF-A0A380FK33-F1
#
_cell.length_a   1.000
_cell.length_b   1.000
_cell.length_c   1.000
_cell.angle_alpha   90.00
_cell.angle_beta   90.00
_cell.angle_gamma   90.00
#
_symmetry.space_group_name_H-M   'P 1'
#
loop_
_entity.id
_entity.type
_entity.pdbx_description
1 polymer ?
#
loop_
_entity_poly.entity_id
_entity_poly.type
_entity_poly.pdbx_seq_one_letter_code
_entity_poly.pdbx_strand_id
1 'polypeptide(L)'
;MPQYEDYINWRRTFHQYPELSEYEYETTKRLRRILESYDITILDLPLETGLVAEIGQGDSFVAVRTDIDALPINEQVENDLLLQMKA
;
A
#
# COMPACT_ATOMS: atom_id res chain seq x y z
N MET A 1 -10.21 -14.14 -4.19
CA MET A 1 -9.43 -13.97 -2.93
C MET A 1 -7.95 -14.01 -3.28
N PRO A 2 -7.12 -13.12 -2.72
CA PRO A 2 -5.69 -13.08 -2.99
C PRO A 2 -5.01 -14.41 -2.61
N GLN A 3 -3.99 -14.79 -3.35
CA GLN A 3 -3.09 -15.90 -3.04
C GLN A 3 -1.83 -15.41 -2.33
N TYR A 4 -1.04 -16.34 -1.77
CA TYR A 4 0.20 -16.01 -1.06
C TYR A 4 1.16 -15.19 -1.94
N GLU A 5 1.29 -15.55 -3.21
CA GLU A 5 2.13 -14.88 -4.20
C GLU A 5 1.71 -13.43 -4.45
N ASP A 6 0.42 -13.10 -4.34
CA ASP A 6 -0.08 -11.73 -4.51
C ASP A 6 0.49 -10.82 -3.41
N TYR A 7 0.49 -11.28 -2.16
CA TYR A 7 1.06 -10.52 -1.03
C TYR A 7 2.56 -10.30 -1.18
N ILE A 8 3.30 -11.31 -1.69
CA ILE A 8 4.74 -11.15 -1.99
C ILE A 8 4.93 -10.09 -3.07
N ASN A 9 4.16 -10.16 -4.15
CA ASN A 9 4.27 -9.23 -5.27
C ASN A 9 3.90 -7.80 -4.87
N TRP A 10 2.84 -7.63 -4.07
CA TRP A 10 2.47 -6.34 -3.51
C TRP A 10 3.59 -5.79 -2.63
N ARG A 11 4.09 -6.58 -1.66
CA ARG A 11 5.20 -6.15 -0.80
C ARG A 11 6.39 -5.68 -1.62
N ARG A 12 6.84 -6.47 -2.60
CA ARG A 12 7.97 -6.13 -3.48
C ARG A 12 7.72 -4.84 -4.25
N THR A 13 6.51 -4.68 -4.78
CA THR A 13 6.13 -3.49 -5.54
C THR A 13 6.16 -2.24 -4.66
N PHE A 14 5.57 -2.28 -3.47
CA PHE A 14 5.58 -1.14 -2.55
C PHE A 14 7.00 -0.83 -2.04
N HIS A 15 7.85 -1.85 -1.81
CA HIS A 15 9.25 -1.62 -1.43
C HIS A 15 10.12 -1.07 -2.58
N GLN A 16 9.83 -1.42 -3.84
CA GLN A 16 10.59 -0.94 -5.00
C GLN A 16 10.27 0.53 -5.35
N TYR A 17 9.06 0.98 -5.03
CA TYR A 17 8.59 2.34 -5.28
C TYR A 17 8.20 3.04 -3.96
N PRO A 18 9.16 3.29 -3.05
CA PRO A 18 8.89 3.95 -1.78
C PRO A 18 8.52 5.42 -2.03
N GLU A 19 7.47 5.90 -1.37
CA GLU A 19 7.09 7.31 -1.34
C GLU A 19 7.26 7.86 0.08
N LEU A 20 7.73 9.10 0.21
CA LEU A 20 7.94 9.73 1.50
C LEU A 20 6.61 10.11 2.15
N SER A 21 6.66 10.29 3.48
CA SER A 21 5.56 10.85 4.26
C SER A 21 4.97 12.09 3.58
N GLU A 22 3.64 12.13 3.48
CA GLU A 22 2.84 13.19 2.83
C GLU A 22 2.90 13.24 1.29
N TYR A 23 3.66 12.34 0.65
CA TYR A 23 3.83 12.30 -0.81
C TYR A 23 3.43 10.95 -1.43
N GLU A 24 2.61 10.16 -0.75
CA GLU A 24 2.24 8.77 -1.11
C GLU A 24 1.16 8.67 -2.19
N TYR A 25 1.29 9.44 -3.28
CA TYR A 25 0.26 9.55 -4.31
C TYR A 25 0.07 8.25 -5.10
N GLU A 26 1.15 7.63 -5.58
CA GLU A 26 1.08 6.41 -6.38
C GLU A 26 0.75 5.18 -5.52
N THR A 27 1.23 5.15 -4.29
CA THR A 27 0.91 4.15 -3.27
C THR A 27 -0.58 4.19 -2.96
N THR A 28 -1.13 5.39 -2.71
CA THR A 28 -2.57 5.58 -2.48
C THR A 28 -3.40 5.15 -3.69
N LYS A 29 -3.01 5.53 -4.92
CA LYS A 29 -3.69 5.09 -6.15
C LYS A 29 -3.66 3.57 -6.32
N ARG A 30 -2.54 2.92 -6.01
CA ARG A 30 -2.41 1.46 -6.12
C ARG A 30 -3.27 0.75 -5.08
N LEU A 31 -3.28 1.21 -3.82
CA LEU A 31 -4.16 0.68 -2.78
C LEU A 31 -5.64 0.83 -3.16
N ARG A 32 -6.03 2.00 -3.68
CA ARG A 32 -7.38 2.25 -4.19
C ARG A 32 -7.80 1.21 -5.23
N ARG A 33 -6.99 1.01 -6.27
CA ARG A 33 -7.27 0.02 -7.32
C ARG A 33 -7.39 -1.41 -6.77
N ILE A 34 -6.52 -1.78 -5.83
CA ILE A 34 -6.56 -3.11 -5.20
C ILE A 34 -7.88 -3.29 -4.45
N LEU A 35 -8.25 -2.35 -3.59
CA LEU A 35 -9.49 -2.43 -2.80
C LEU A 35 -10.73 -2.42 -3.68
N GLU A 36 -10.78 -1.54 -4.69
CA GLU A 36 -11.88 -1.48 -5.67
C GLU A 36 -12.03 -2.80 -6.43
N SER A 37 -10.92 -3.49 -6.77
CA SER A 37 -10.97 -4.80 -7.44
C SER A 37 -11.52 -5.94 -6.57
N TYR A 38 -11.66 -5.72 -5.27
CA TYR A 38 -12.30 -6.64 -4.33
C TYR A 38 -13.69 -6.14 -3.91
N ASP A 39 -14.28 -5.18 -4.63
CA ASP A 39 -15.57 -4.57 -4.33
C ASP A 39 -15.64 -3.94 -2.92
N ILE A 40 -14.51 -3.46 -2.41
CA ILE A 40 -14.43 -2.77 -1.12
C ILE A 40 -14.72 -1.28 -1.32
N THR A 41 -15.65 -0.75 -0.53
CA THR A 41 -16.02 0.67 -0.55
C THR A 41 -14.90 1.52 0.03
N ILE A 42 -14.47 2.53 -0.73
CA ILE A 42 -13.55 3.56 -0.26
C ILE A 42 -14.36 4.82 0.00
N LEU A 43 -14.19 5.40 1.19
CA LEU A 43 -14.88 6.62 1.58
C LEU A 43 -14.34 7.82 0.80
N ASP A 44 -15.26 8.68 0.35
CA ASP A 44 -14.94 9.95 -0.29
C ASP A 44 -14.60 11.00 0.78
N LEU A 45 -13.33 11.04 1.16
CA LEU A 45 -12.79 11.97 2.15
C LEU A 45 -11.80 12.91 1.46
N PRO A 46 -11.69 14.18 1.89
CA PRO A 46 -10.77 15.16 1.31
C PRO A 46 -9.32 14.92 1.79
N LEU A 47 -8.79 13.74 1.52
CA LEU A 47 -7.41 13.33 1.82
C LEU A 47 -6.56 13.49 0.56
N GLU A 48 -5.41 14.15 0.68
CA GLU A 48 -4.46 14.28 -0.44
C GLU A 48 -3.70 12.97 -0.68
N THR A 49 -3.28 12.30 0.40
CA THR A 49 -2.67 10.97 0.41
C THR A 49 -3.33 10.09 1.47
N GLY A 50 -3.26 8.77 1.29
CA GLY A 50 -3.99 7.80 2.10
C GLY A 50 -5.45 7.62 1.69
N LEU A 51 -6.13 6.67 2.34
CA LEU A 51 -7.54 6.37 2.12
C LEU A 51 -8.17 5.71 3.34
N VAL A 52 -9.49 5.74 3.42
CA VAL A 52 -10.28 4.98 4.39
C VAL A 52 -11.23 4.08 3.62
N ALA A 53 -11.27 2.80 4.00
CA ALA A 53 -12.12 1.80 3.39
C ALA A 53 -12.98 1.11 4.45
N GLU A 54 -14.19 0.72 4.06
CA GLU A 54 -15.15 0.06 4.93
C GLU A 54 -15.59 -1.29 4.36
N ILE A 55 -15.79 -2.26 5.26
CA ILE A 55 -16.24 -3.61 4.92
C ILE A 55 -17.34 -4.00 5.91
N GLY A 56 -18.53 -4.30 5.39
CA GLY A 56 -19.69 -4.67 6.20
C GLY A 56 -20.51 -3.47 6.68
N GLN A 57 -21.48 -3.73 7.57
CA GLN A 57 -22.44 -2.74 8.10
C GLN A 57 -22.81 -3.11 9.54
N GLY A 58 -23.08 -2.12 10.40
CA GLY A 58 -23.57 -2.33 11.77
C GLY A 58 -23.28 -1.17 12.72
N ASP A 59 -23.83 -1.26 13.94
CA ASP A 59 -23.71 -0.23 14.99
C ASP A 59 -22.36 -0.27 15.73
N SER A 60 -21.57 -1.32 15.52
CA SER A 60 -20.24 -1.51 16.11
C SER A 60 -19.27 -1.97 15.04
N PHE A 61 -18.07 -1.40 15.04
CA PHE A 61 -17.04 -1.73 14.05
C PHE A 61 -15.66 -1.74 14.69
N VAL A 62 -14.70 -2.37 14.00
CA VAL A 62 -13.29 -2.39 14.37
C VAL A 62 -12.52 -1.62 13.31
N ALA A 63 -11.72 -0.64 13.73
CA ALA A 63 -10.82 0.08 12.84
C ALA A 63 -9.43 -0.58 12.84
N VAL A 64 -8.87 -0.80 11.65
CA VAL A 64 -7.48 -1.21 11.45
C VAL A 64 -6.76 -0.07 10.76
N ARG A 65 -5.62 0.35 11.31
CA ARG A 65 -4.82 1.47 10.80
C ARG A 65 -3.41 0.98 10.51
N THR A 66 -2.87 1.40 9.38
CA THR A 66 -1.47 1.20 8.98
C THR A 66 -0.90 2.48 8.40
N ASP A 67 0.42 2.60 8.48
CA ASP A 67 1.19 3.59 7.74
C ASP A 67 1.55 3.06 6.35
N ILE A 68 1.77 3.98 5.41
CA ILE A 68 2.09 3.69 4.00
C ILE A 68 3.34 4.44 3.52
N ASP A 69 3.92 5.28 4.38
CA ASP A 69 5.09 6.09 4.07
C ASP A 69 6.40 5.28 4.16
N ALA A 70 7.38 5.75 3.42
CA ALA A 70 8.75 5.30 3.48
C ALA A 70 9.67 6.34 4.13
N LEU A 71 10.82 5.86 4.60
CA LEU A 71 11.86 6.72 5.17
C LEU A 71 12.81 7.25 4.09
N PRO A 72 13.36 8.48 4.26
CA PRO A 72 14.34 9.06 3.36
C PRO A 72 15.75 8.48 3.60
N ILE A 73 15.89 7.16 3.45
CA ILE A 73 17.14 6.44 3.65
C ILE A 73 17.48 5.60 2.41
N ASN A 74 18.77 5.48 2.13
CA ASN A 74 19.23 4.52 1.14
C ASN A 74 19.32 3.15 1.79
N GLU A 75 18.62 2.17 1.23
CA GLU A 75 18.69 0.78 1.70
C GLU A 75 20.10 0.24 1.50
N GLN A 76 20.72 -0.19 2.60
CA GLN A 76 22.01 -0.89 2.56
C GLN A 76 21.75 -2.39 2.39
N VAL A 77 21.84 -2.88 1.16
CA VAL A 77 21.77 -4.31 0.86
C VAL A 77 23.18 -4.93 0.94
N GLU A 78 23.42 -5.74 1.96
CA GLU A 78 24.69 -6.48 2.15
C GLU A 78 24.75 -7.78 1.31
N ASN A 79 23.68 -8.10 0.56
CA ASN A 79 23.59 -9.26 -0.32
C ASN A 79 23.50 -8.86 -1.80
N ASP A 80 24.50 -9.27 -2.58
CA ASP A 80 24.65 -9.08 -4.04
C ASP A 80 23.50 -9.65 -4.91
N LEU A 81 22.52 -10.35 -4.31
CA LEU A 81 21.44 -11.02 -5.04
C LEU A 81 20.28 -10.10 -5.48
N LEU A 82 20.28 -8.82 -5.11
CA LEU A 82 19.22 -7.86 -5.45
C LEU A 82 19.58 -6.86 -6.57
N LEU A 83 20.76 -6.97 -7.17
CA LEU A 83 21.17 -6.10 -8.29
C LEU A 83 20.38 -6.33 -9.59
N GLN A 84 19.50 -7.32 -9.69
CA GLN A 84 18.74 -7.62 -10.92
C GLN A 84 17.44 -6.83 -11.11
N MET A 85 17.10 -5.88 -10.23
CA MET A 85 15.89 -5.06 -10.39
C MET A 85 16.17 -3.58 -10.68
N LYS A 86 17.28 -3.29 -11.37
CA LYS A 86 17.51 -1.99 -12.04
C LYS A 86 17.64 -2.22 -13.54
N ALA A 87 16.52 -2.12 -14.24
CA ALA A 87 16.44 -1.88 -15.68
C ALA A 87 15.56 -0.65 -15.90
#